data_AF-A0A933GA63-F1
#
_entry.id   AF-A0A933GA63-F1
#
_cell.length_a   1.000
_cell.length_b   1.000
_cell.length_c   1.000
_cell.angle_alpha   90.00
_cell.angle_beta   90.00
_cell.angle_gamma   90.00
#
_symmetry.space_group_name_H-M   'P 1'
#
loop_
_entity.id
_entity.type
_entity.pdbx_description
1 polymer ?
#
loop_
_entity_poly.entity_id
_entity_poly.type
_entity_poly.pdbx_seq_one_letter_code
_entity_poly.pdbx_strand_id
1 'polypeptide(L)'
;MEDRIVLFGAGATGRGHVGLLAWQAGFEMVFVDRKPELVQALIRAHRYTVKLFGGPRCQEIEVSGFWAYDHEQRRHIADAIVEAALVLTAVFDQNLAD
;
A
#
# COMPACT_ATOMS: atom_id res chain seq x y z
N MET A 1 13.24 15.41 -0.73
CA MET A 1 12.55 14.44 -1.59
C MET A 1 11.75 13.59 -0.65
N GLU A 2 10.43 13.54 -0.81
CA GLU A 2 9.66 12.46 -0.22
C GLU A 2 9.98 11.24 -1.07
N ASP A 3 10.67 10.26 -0.47
CA ASP A 3 11.02 9.04 -1.17
C ASP A 3 9.73 8.23 -1.40
N ARG A 4 9.58 7.63 -2.58
CA ARG A 4 8.42 6.81 -2.93
C ARG A 4 8.68 5.35 -2.59
N ILE A 5 7.63 4.63 -2.15
CA ILE A 5 7.64 3.18 -1.98
C ILE A 5 6.52 2.55 -2.82
N VAL A 6 6.86 1.46 -3.50
CA VAL A 6 5.88 0.59 -4.17
C VAL A 6 5.63 -0.63 -3.30
N LEU A 7 4.38 -0.89 -2.92
CA LEU A 7 3.97 -2.06 -2.14
C LEU A 7 3.05 -2.96 -2.97
N PHE A 8 3.60 -4.10 -3.41
CA PHE A 8 2.81 -5.18 -3.99
C PHE A 8 2.04 -5.92 -2.90
N GLY A 9 0.72 -5.99 -3.04
CA GLY A 9 -0.19 -6.50 -2.03
C GLY A 9 -0.77 -5.36 -1.18
N ALA A 10 -1.96 -4.90 -1.57
CA ALA A 10 -2.72 -3.89 -0.86
C ALA A 10 -3.65 -4.50 0.19
N GLY A 11 -3.45 -5.77 0.58
CA GLY A 11 -4.28 -6.49 1.56
C GLY A 11 -4.16 -5.96 3.01
N ALA A 12 -4.65 -6.73 3.98
CA ALA A 12 -4.61 -6.33 5.39
C ALA A 12 -3.18 -6.10 5.91
N THR A 13 -2.24 -7.01 5.62
CA THR A 13 -0.82 -6.87 5.97
C THR A 13 -0.17 -5.68 5.26
N GLY A 14 -0.49 -5.49 3.97
CA GLY A 14 0.00 -4.37 3.19
C GLY A 14 -0.44 -3.03 3.79
N ARG A 15 -1.73 -2.83 4.04
CA ARG A 15 -2.27 -1.56 4.55
C ARG A 15 -2.04 -1.33 6.05
N GLY A 16 -2.16 -2.39 6.84
CA GLY A 16 -2.21 -2.31 8.30
C GLY A 16 -0.88 -2.54 9.00
N HIS A 17 0.14 -3.05 8.30
CA HIS A 17 1.47 -3.28 8.88
C HIS A 17 2.56 -2.57 8.08
N VAL A 18 3.01 -3.15 6.97
CA VAL A 18 4.18 -2.63 6.21
C VAL A 18 3.89 -1.24 5.64
N GLY A 19 2.71 -1.05 5.03
CA GLY A 19 2.28 0.25 4.51
C GLY A 19 2.03 1.27 5.62
N LEU A 20 1.51 0.87 6.77
CA LEU A 20 1.38 1.81 7.89
C LEU A 20 2.76 2.32 8.36
N LEU A 21 3.75 1.43 8.48
CA LEU A 21 5.11 1.82 8.85
C LEU A 21 5.76 2.74 7.80
N ALA A 22 5.60 2.42 6.51
CA ALA A 22 6.09 3.27 5.42
C ALA A 22 5.44 4.66 5.44
N TRP A 23 4.12 4.73 5.61
CA TRP A 23 3.39 5.99 5.71
C TRP A 23 3.84 6.82 6.93
N GLN A 24 3.99 6.19 8.10
CA GLN A 24 4.47 6.86 9.31
C GLN A 24 5.91 7.38 9.17
N ALA A 25 6.72 6.73 8.35
CA ALA A 25 8.08 7.19 8.02
C ALA A 25 8.10 8.32 6.97
N GLY A 26 6.94 8.75 6.45
CA GLY A 26 6.81 9.88 5.54
C GLY A 26 7.03 9.55 4.07
N PHE A 27 6.95 8.27 3.68
CA PHE A 27 7.06 7.87 2.28
C PHE A 27 5.74 8.10 1.52
N GLU A 28 5.85 8.55 0.27
CA GLU A 28 4.73 8.47 -0.68
C GLU A 28 4.51 7.00 -1.05
N MET A 29 3.29 6.49 -0.92
CA MET A 29 3.01 5.07 -1.15
C MET A 29 2.27 4.83 -2.45
N VAL A 30 2.68 3.79 -3.16
CA VAL A 30 1.97 3.22 -4.30
C VAL A 30 1.61 1.78 -4.00
N PHE A 31 0.33 1.48 -3.81
CA PHE A 31 -0.16 0.12 -3.68
C PHE A 31 -0.37 -0.52 -5.06
N VAL A 32 -0.01 -1.79 -5.21
CA VAL A 32 -0.34 -2.61 -6.39
C VAL A 32 -1.09 -3.85 -5.92
N ASP A 33 -2.26 -4.13 -6.50
CA ASP A 33 -3.04 -5.33 -6.18
C ASP A 33 -3.80 -5.85 -7.40
N ARG A 34 -4.11 -7.15 -7.39
CA ARG A 34 -4.87 -7.82 -8.45
C ARG A 34 -6.36 -7.88 -8.21
N LYS A 35 -6.83 -7.46 -7.02
CA LYS A 35 -8.26 -7.43 -6.66
C LYS A 35 -8.85 -6.10 -7.10
N PRO A 36 -9.58 -6.01 -8.23
CA PRO A 36 -9.99 -4.72 -8.79
C PRO A 36 -10.92 -3.97 -7.84
N GLU A 37 -11.80 -4.69 -7.14
CA GLU A 37 -12.72 -4.12 -6.14
C GLU A 37 -11.99 -3.39 -5.02
N LEU A 38 -10.87 -3.94 -4.55
CA LEU A 38 -10.04 -3.35 -3.51
C LEU A 38 -9.31 -2.11 -4.03
N VAL A 39 -8.69 -2.22 -5.21
CA VAL A 39 -8.01 -1.09 -5.86
C VAL A 39 -9.00 0.07 -6.07
N GLN A 40 -10.18 -0.21 -6.61
CA GLN A 40 -11.22 0.79 -6.83
C GLN A 40 -11.77 1.38 -5.52
N ALA A 41 -11.84 0.59 -4.44
CA ALA A 41 -12.20 1.12 -3.12
C ALA A 41 -11.14 2.09 -2.60
N LEU A 42 -9.86 1.75 -2.74
CA LEU A 42 -8.73 2.60 -2.34
C LEU A 42 -8.68 3.90 -3.14
N ILE A 43 -8.83 3.82 -4.47
CA ILE A 43 -8.89 5.00 -5.35
C ILE A 43 -10.05 5.90 -4.97
N ARG A 44 -11.26 5.37 -4.78
CA ARG A 44 -12.44 6.20 -4.44
C ARG A 44 -12.36 6.83 -3.06
N ALA A 45 -11.84 6.09 -2.07
CA ALA A 45 -11.79 6.58 -0.70
C ALA A 45 -10.66 7.58 -0.46
N HIS A 46 -9.53 7.43 -1.16
CA HIS A 46 -8.26 8.18 -0.97
C HIS A 46 -7.68 8.13 0.46
N ARG A 47 -8.31 7.38 1.37
CA ARG A 47 -7.89 7.17 2.75
C ARG A 47 -8.49 5.89 3.30
N TYR A 48 -7.87 5.35 4.34
CA TYR A 48 -8.42 4.23 5.13
C TYR A 48 -7.98 4.34 6.60
N THR A 49 -8.69 3.65 7.49
CA THR A 49 -8.37 3.61 8.92
C THR A 49 -7.70 2.29 9.30
N VAL A 50 -6.55 2.37 9.97
CA VAL A 50 -5.95 1.23 10.67
C VAL A 50 -6.35 1.28 12.14
N LYS A 51 -6.92 0.18 12.65
CA LYS A 51 -7.24 0.02 14.08
C LYS A 51 -6.17 -0.84 14.74
N LEU A 52 -5.43 -0.26 15.67
CA LEU A 52 -4.40 -0.94 16.45
C LEU A 52 -4.98 -1.41 17.78
N PHE A 53 -4.87 -2.72 18.01
CA PHE A 53 -5.30 -3.41 19.22
C PHE A 53 -4.09 -3.89 20.03
N GLY A 54 -4.26 -4.11 21.33
CA GLY A 54 -3.21 -4.63 22.23
C GLY A 54 -2.80 -3.67 23.35
N GLY A 55 -3.22 -2.42 23.29
CA GLY A 55 -3.13 -1.45 24.40
C GLY A 55 -4.43 -1.37 25.22
N PRO A 56 -4.46 -0.52 26.27
CA PRO A 56 -5.66 -0.31 27.09
C PRO A 56 -6.83 0.33 26.32
N ARG A 57 -6.58 0.91 25.12
CA ARG A 57 -7.60 1.45 24.22
C ARG A 57 -7.22 1.14 22.77
N CYS A 58 -8.24 1.01 21.91
CA CYS A 58 -8.07 0.93 20.47
C CYS A 58 -7.57 2.29 19.94
N GLN A 59 -6.47 2.27 19.20
CA GLN A 59 -5.97 3.45 18.49
C GLN A 59 -6.41 3.36 17.03
N GLU A 60 -6.97 4.46 16.51
CA GLU A 60 -7.33 4.57 15.11
C GLU A 60 -6.37 5.55 14.43
N ILE A 61 -5.75 5.11 13.33
CA ILE A 61 -4.84 5.91 12.51
C ILE A 61 -5.44 6.03 11.12
N GLU A 62 -5.67 7.25 10.66
CA GLU A 62 -6.08 7.51 9.28
C GLU A 62 -4.85 7.61 8.39
N VAL A 63 -4.81 6.77 7.35
CA VAL A 63 -3.77 6.75 6.34
C VAL A 63 -4.34 7.33 5.06
N SER A 64 -3.65 8.29 4.45
CA SER A 64 -4.04 8.99 3.23
C SER A 64 -2.80 9.38 2.41
N GLY A 65 -2.99 9.98 1.22
CA GLY A 65 -1.85 10.40 0.38
C GLY A 65 -1.12 9.24 -0.29
N PHE A 66 -1.86 8.20 -0.69
CA PHE A 66 -1.33 7.05 -1.43
C PHE A 66 -1.98 6.93 -2.80
N TRP A 67 -1.30 6.23 -3.69
CA TRP A 67 -1.82 5.76 -4.97
C TRP A 67 -2.14 4.27 -4.90
N ALA A 68 -3.00 3.82 -5.81
CA ALA A 68 -3.30 2.40 -5.98
C ALA A 68 -3.45 2.08 -7.46
N TYR A 69 -2.80 1.01 -7.90
CA TYR A 69 -2.86 0.50 -9.26
C TYR A 69 -3.35 -0.95 -9.28
N ASP A 70 -4.12 -1.28 -10.31
CA ASP A 70 -4.35 -2.65 -10.68
C ASP A 70 -3.06 -3.22 -11.31
N HIS A 71 -2.74 -4.47 -10.99
CA HIS A 71 -1.55 -5.17 -11.51
C HIS A 71 -1.42 -5.16 -13.05
N GLU A 72 -2.52 -5.00 -13.80
CA GLU A 72 -2.49 -4.90 -15.27
C GLU A 72 -1.96 -3.55 -15.75
N GLN A 73 -1.92 -2.52 -14.91
CA GLN A 73 -1.42 -1.17 -15.24
C GLN A 73 0.12 -1.12 -15.27
N ARG A 74 0.75 -2.08 -15.97
CA ARG A 74 2.20 -2.35 -15.96
C ARG A 74 3.06 -1.13 -16.25
N ARG A 75 2.61 -0.22 -17.13
CA ARG A 75 3.35 1.01 -17.43
C ARG A 75 3.43 1.94 -16.22
N HIS A 76 2.30 2.24 -15.59
CA HIS A 76 2.28 3.10 -14.39
C HIS A 76 3.06 2.46 -13.23
N ILE A 77 2.96 1.13 -13.08
CA ILE A 77 3.72 0.40 -12.06
C ILE A 77 5.23 0.50 -12.34
N ALA A 78 5.65 0.30 -13.59
CA ALA A 78 7.06 0.42 -13.96
C ALA A 78 7.61 1.84 -13.70
N ASP A 79 6.86 2.87 -14.08
CA ASP A 79 7.21 4.27 -13.82
C ASP A 79 7.34 4.53 -12.31
N ALA A 80 6.39 4.02 -11.51
CA ALA A 80 6.43 4.13 -10.05
C ALA A 80 7.64 3.40 -9.42
N ILE A 81 8.03 2.24 -9.96
CA ILE A 81 9.20 1.48 -9.50
C ILE A 81 10.50 2.22 -9.80
N VAL A 82 10.62 2.86 -10.97
CA VAL A 82 11.81 3.63 -11.35
C VAL A 82 12.07 4.78 -10.38
N GLU A 83 11.00 5.39 -9.86
CA GLU A 83 11.08 6.50 -8.91
C GLU A 83 11.13 6.04 -7.43
N ALA A 84 10.95 4.75 -7.16
CA ALA A 84 10.86 4.24 -5.80
C ALA A 84 12.22 4.03 -5.15
N ALA A 85 12.33 4.42 -3.88
CA ALA A 85 13.48 4.08 -3.04
C ALA A 85 13.44 2.60 -2.62
N LEU A 86 12.25 2.04 -2.43
CA LEU A 86 12.05 0.63 -2.07
C LEU A 86 10.84 0.04 -2.79
N VAL A 87 10.97 -1.24 -3.14
CA VAL A 87 9.87 -2.10 -3.55
C VAL A 87 9.66 -3.16 -2.48
N LEU A 88 8.46 -3.22 -1.94
CA LEU A 88 8.07 -4.12 -0.87
C LEU A 88 6.97 -5.06 -1.34
N THR A 89 6.91 -6.25 -0.75
CA THR A 89 5.88 -7.24 -1.05
C THR A 89 5.18 -7.70 0.22
N ALA A 90 3.85 -7.64 0.22
CA ALA A 90 2.96 -8.18 1.24
C ALA A 90 1.92 -9.09 0.58
N VAL A 91 2.42 -10.08 -0.15
CA VAL A 91 1.64 -11.09 -0.90
C VAL A 91 1.86 -12.48 -0.31
N PHE A 92 0.97 -13.43 -0.61
CA PHE A 92 1.26 -14.84 -0.35
C PHE A 92 2.35 -15.35 -1.31
N ASP A 93 3.11 -16.34 -0.86
CA ASP A 93 4.24 -16.95 -1.57
C ASP A 93 3.87 -17.40 -2.98
N GLN A 94 2.66 -17.91 -3.20
CA GLN A 94 2.22 -18.35 -4.52
C GLN A 94 2.10 -17.21 -5.54
N ASN A 95 1.94 -15.96 -5.10
CA ASN A 95 1.80 -14.80 -5.97
C ASN A 95 3.13 -14.04 -6.18
N LEU A 96 4.24 -14.50 -5.58
CA LEU A 96 5.50 -13.75 -5.63
C LEU A 96 6.19 -13.84 -7.01
N ALA A 97 5.91 -14.90 -7.77
CA ALA A 97 6.50 -15.12 -9.10
C ALA A 97 5.74 -14.44 -10.25
N ASP A 98 4.55 -13.89 -9.98
CA ASP A 98 3.68 -13.21 -10.96
C ASP A 98 4.23 -11.82 -11.37
#